data_AF-G0PM33-F1
#
_entry.id   AF-G0PM33-F1
#
_cell.length_a   1.000
_cell.length_b   1.000
_cell.length_c   1.000
_cell.angle_alpha   90.00
_cell.angle_beta   90.00
_cell.angle_gamma   90.00
#
_symmetry.space_group_name_H-M   'P 1'
#
loop_
_entity.id
_entity.type
_entity.pdbx_description
1 polymer ?
#
loop_
_entity_poly.entity_id
_entity_poly.type
_entity_poly.pdbx_seq_one_letter_code
_entity_poly.pdbx_strand_id
1 'polypeptide(L)'
;MEFGVLNETIRSDDIRIIEEDIQRMRNLPNVIDISKRLPSKDFYLPIVFKCYYDSFYGFVYDHRQRSNQQQCPNADLCELPQREDYKCIHSDAEYYSGPHMKPFTFHYTRNSFWTKDIGCYQ
;
A
#
# COMPACT_ATOMS: atom_id res chain seq x y z
N MET A 1 -10.51 -13.83 -23.06
CA MET A 1 -9.06 -14.14 -23.07
C MET A 1 -8.87 -15.16 -21.98
N GLU A 2 -8.82 -16.45 -22.31
CA GLU A 2 -8.55 -17.51 -21.33
C GLU A 2 -7.04 -17.64 -21.20
N PHE A 3 -6.53 -17.35 -20.01
CA PHE A 3 -5.15 -17.65 -19.69
C PHE A 3 -5.06 -19.17 -19.53
N GLY A 4 -4.38 -19.82 -20.47
CA GLY A 4 -4.06 -21.25 -20.37
C GLY A 4 -3.20 -21.52 -19.13
N VAL A 5 -2.98 -22.81 -18.83
CA VAL A 5 -2.11 -23.22 -17.71
C VAL A 5 -0.73 -22.59 -17.92
N LEU A 6 -0.32 -21.68 -17.03
CA LEU A 6 1.01 -21.09 -17.03
C LEU A 6 2.01 -22.21 -16.74
N ASN A 7 2.51 -22.86 -17.78
CA ASN A 7 3.62 -23.82 -17.70
C ASN A 7 4.96 -23.07 -17.66
N GLU A 8 5.03 -22.02 -16.85
CA GLU A 8 6.21 -21.17 -16.71
C GLU A 8 7.12 -21.81 -15.65
N THR A 9 7.91 -22.78 -16.08
CA THR A 9 9.00 -23.28 -15.23
C THR A 9 10.12 -22.24 -15.28
N ILE A 10 10.22 -21.38 -14.27
CA ILE A 10 11.36 -20.46 -14.12
C ILE A 10 12.63 -21.32 -14.01
N ARG A 11 13.50 -21.28 -15.02
CA ARG A 11 14.72 -22.08 -15.03
C ARG A 11 15.80 -21.35 -14.23
N SER A 12 16.78 -22.10 -13.73
CA SER A 12 17.94 -21.52 -13.05
C SER A 12 18.68 -20.48 -13.89
N ASP A 13 18.75 -20.69 -15.21
CA ASP A 13 19.36 -19.73 -16.13
C ASP A 13 18.57 -18.43 -16.25
N ASP A 14 17.24 -18.49 -16.19
CA ASP A 14 16.39 -17.28 -16.24
C ASP A 14 16.63 -16.44 -14.98
N ILE A 15 16.75 -17.08 -13.80
CA ILE A 15 17.10 -16.42 -12.54
C ILE A 15 18.49 -15.79 -12.62
N ARG A 16 19.48 -16.52 -13.16
CA ARG A 16 20.85 -16.03 -13.31
C ARG A 16 20.91 -14.77 -14.18
N ILE A 17 20.22 -14.76 -15.31
CA ILE A 17 20.18 -13.61 -16.23
C ILE A 17 19.52 -12.41 -15.55
N ILE A 18 18.42 -12.61 -14.83
CA ILE A 18 17.75 -11.55 -14.07
C ILE A 18 18.70 -10.96 -13.03
N GLU A 19 19.39 -11.80 -12.26
CA GLU A 19 20.34 -11.34 -11.24
C GLU A 19 21.49 -10.54 -11.86
N GLU A 20 22.10 -11.05 -12.95
CA GLU A 20 23.16 -10.35 -13.69
C GLU A 20 22.70 -8.97 -14.19
N ASP A 21 21.47 -8.88 -14.71
CA ASP A 21 20.92 -7.62 -15.20
C ASP A 21 20.60 -6.63 -14.07
N ILE A 22 20.08 -7.12 -12.94
CA ILE A 22 19.89 -6.30 -11.72
C ILE A 22 21.23 -5.74 -11.25
N GLN A 23 22.28 -6.56 -11.17
CA GLN A 23 23.60 -6.11 -10.77
C GLN A 23 24.17 -5.09 -11.75
N ARG A 24 24.01 -5.32 -13.06
CA ARG A 24 24.38 -4.34 -14.10
C ARG A 24 23.67 -3.01 -13.90
N MET A 25 22.35 -3.02 -13.70
CA MET A 25 21.55 -1.81 -13.49
C MET A 25 21.96 -1.06 -12.22
N ARG A 26 22.20 -1.76 -11.12
CA ARG A 26 22.63 -1.17 -9.84
C ARG A 26 23.95 -0.40 -9.97
N ASN A 27 24.81 -0.79 -10.90
CA ASN A 27 26.11 -0.17 -11.13
C ASN A 27 26.06 1.01 -12.12
N LEU A 28 24.90 1.30 -12.73
CA LEU A 28 24.76 2.45 -13.62
C LEU A 28 24.87 3.77 -12.83
N PRO A 29 25.64 4.77 -13.29
CA PRO A 29 25.86 6.02 -12.54
C PRO A 29 24.56 6.75 -12.16
N ASN A 30 23.57 6.76 -13.05
CA ASN A 30 22.26 7.37 -12.81
C ASN A 30 21.47 6.62 -11.73
N VAL A 31 21.52 5.29 -11.70
CA VAL A 31 20.86 4.46 -10.69
C VAL A 31 21.50 4.68 -9.33
N ILE A 32 22.84 4.68 -9.26
CA ILE A 32 23.58 5.00 -8.05
C ILE A 32 23.20 6.38 -7.52
N ASP A 33 23.16 7.40 -8.38
CA ASP A 33 22.80 8.76 -7.98
C ASP A 33 21.37 8.89 -7.46
N ILE A 34 20.40 8.22 -8.10
CA ILE A 34 19.02 8.16 -7.61
C ILE A 34 18.95 7.43 -6.27
N SER A 35 19.65 6.29 -6.13
CA SER A 35 19.59 5.44 -4.93
C SER A 35 19.99 6.19 -3.65
N LYS A 36 20.91 7.15 -3.74
CA LYS A 36 21.32 8.00 -2.61
C LYS A 36 20.19 8.86 -2.05
N ARG A 37 19.16 9.13 -2.86
CA ARG A 37 17.99 9.95 -2.52
C ARG A 37 16.79 9.12 -2.11
N LEU A 38 16.82 7.80 -2.31
CA LEU A 38 15.74 6.92 -1.93
C LEU A 38 15.74 6.72 -0.40
N PRO A 39 14.55 6.53 0.21
CA PRO A 39 14.47 6.14 1.62
C PRO A 39 15.25 4.85 1.87
N SER A 40 16.12 4.85 2.88
CA SER A 40 16.87 3.67 3.30
C SER A 40 16.11 2.79 4.30
N LYS A 41 14.93 3.24 4.74
CA LYS A 41 14.07 2.55 5.70
C LYS A 41 12.61 2.72 5.29
N ASP A 42 11.90 1.60 5.25
CA ASP A 42 10.45 1.58 5.12
C ASP A 42 9.80 1.58 6.50
N PHE A 43 9.41 2.77 6.98
CA PHE A 43 8.83 2.94 8.30
C PHE A 43 7.43 2.33 8.41
N TYR A 44 6.57 2.56 7.41
CA TYR A 44 5.16 2.15 7.45
C TYR A 44 4.91 0.72 6.97
N LEU A 45 5.74 0.20 6.05
CA LEU A 45 5.57 -1.13 5.48
C LEU A 45 5.44 -2.25 6.52
N PRO A 46 6.33 -2.39 7.53
CA PRO A 46 6.18 -3.46 8.53
C PRO A 46 4.92 -3.30 9.39
N ILE A 47 4.48 -2.07 9.62
CA ILE A 47 3.27 -1.75 10.41
C ILE A 47 2.03 -2.17 9.63
N VAL A 48 1.91 -1.72 8.38
CA VAL A 48 0.81 -2.07 7.48
C VAL A 48 0.78 -3.57 7.24
N PHE A 49 1.93 -4.19 6.95
CA PHE A 49 2.00 -5.63 6.71
C PHE A 49 1.53 -6.41 7.93
N LYS A 50 1.99 -6.05 9.13
CA LYS A 50 1.54 -6.68 10.38
C LYS A 50 0.04 -6.51 10.61
N CYS A 51 -0.48 -5.29 10.43
CA CYS A 51 -1.90 -5.02 10.58
C CYS A 51 -2.74 -5.87 9.62
N TYR A 52 -2.40 -5.87 8.33
CA TYR A 52 -3.11 -6.68 7.35
C TYR A 52 -2.99 -8.18 7.65
N TYR A 53 -1.82 -8.61 8.13
CA TYR A 53 -1.64 -9.98 8.57
C TYR A 53 -2.59 -10.33 9.71
N ASP A 54 -2.59 -9.55 10.79
CA ASP A 54 -3.40 -9.80 11.97
C ASP A 54 -4.91 -9.70 11.67
N SER A 55 -5.31 -8.77 10.79
CA SER A 55 -6.72 -8.54 10.43
C SER A 55 -7.26 -9.49 9.36
N PHE A 56 -6.43 -9.92 8.39
CA PHE A 56 -6.94 -10.60 7.18
C PHE A 56 -6.22 -11.89 6.80
N TYR A 57 -4.96 -12.09 7.17
CA TYR A 57 -4.18 -13.24 6.68
C TYR A 57 -3.88 -14.29 7.75
N GLY A 58 -3.72 -13.89 9.02
CA GLY A 58 -3.37 -14.79 10.12
C GLY A 58 -4.42 -15.86 10.39
N PHE A 59 -5.70 -15.63 10.09
CA PHE A 59 -6.71 -16.69 10.17
C PHE A 59 -6.58 -17.73 9.04
N VAL A 60 -6.10 -17.31 7.86
CA VAL A 60 -5.90 -18.20 6.69
C VAL A 60 -4.65 -19.04 6.88
N TYR A 61 -3.56 -18.44 7.33
CA TYR A 61 -2.23 -19.07 7.36
C TYR A 61 -1.86 -19.68 8.72
N ASP A 62 -2.36 -19.14 9.84
CA ASP A 62 -2.02 -19.61 11.20
C ASP A 62 -3.19 -20.31 11.91
N HIS A 63 -4.31 -20.59 11.22
CA HIS A 63 -5.54 -21.17 11.81
C HIS A 63 -6.07 -20.42 13.04
N ARG A 64 -5.77 -19.13 13.18
CA ARG A 64 -6.30 -18.30 14.28
C ARG A 64 -7.81 -18.15 14.11
N GLN A 65 -8.55 -18.18 15.22
CA GLN A 65 -9.99 -17.92 15.18
C GLN A 65 -10.23 -16.53 14.59
N ARG A 66 -11.13 -16.44 13.60
CA ARG A 66 -11.63 -15.16 13.12
C ARG A 66 -12.21 -14.41 14.32
N SER A 67 -11.71 -13.21 14.61
CA SER A 67 -12.51 -12.29 15.42
C SER A 67 -13.81 -12.03 14.65
N ASN A 68 -14.94 -11.97 15.35
CA ASN A 68 -16.29 -12.00 14.79
C ASN A 68 -16.69 -10.77 13.94
N GLN A 69 -15.75 -10.05 13.33
CA GLN A 69 -16.04 -8.89 12.50
C GLN A 69 -15.77 -9.22 11.03
N GLN A 70 -16.85 -9.41 10.27
CA GLN A 70 -16.85 -9.29 8.81
C GLN A 70 -16.56 -7.82 8.42
N GLN A 71 -15.38 -7.32 8.75
CA GLN A 71 -14.96 -5.97 8.40
C GLN A 71 -14.23 -6.03 7.06
N CYS A 72 -14.57 -5.11 6.16
CA CYS A 72 -13.88 -4.99 4.89
C CYS A 72 -12.39 -4.73 5.14
N PRO A 73 -11.50 -5.30 4.31
CA PRO A 73 -10.09 -5.07 4.46
C PRO A 73 -9.72 -3.64 4.11
N ASN A 74 -9.66 -2.79 5.12
CA ASN A 74 -9.17 -1.43 4.97
C ASN A 74 -8.08 -1.13 6.00
N ALA A 75 -7.18 -0.22 5.65
CA ALA A 75 -6.12 0.27 6.51
C ALA A 75 -6.65 1.13 7.68
N ASP A 76 -7.95 1.43 7.71
CA ASP A 76 -8.60 2.19 8.79
C ASP A 76 -8.42 1.56 10.17
N LEU A 77 -8.23 0.24 10.24
CA LEU A 77 -7.97 -0.49 11.50
C LEU A 77 -6.48 -0.49 11.89
N CYS A 78 -5.60 -0.06 10.99
CA CYS A 78 -4.17 -0.05 11.24
C CYS A 78 -3.79 1.23 11.96
N GLU A 79 -3.18 1.10 13.14
CA GLU A 79 -2.56 2.23 13.82
C GLU A 79 -1.29 2.64 13.06
N LEU A 80 -1.32 3.82 12.43
CA LEU A 80 -0.19 4.36 11.68
C LEU A 80 0.43 5.55 12.44
N PRO A 81 1.55 5.35 13.16
CA PRO A 81 2.12 6.41 13.97
C PRO A 81 2.67 7.55 13.10
N GLN A 82 2.44 8.78 13.54
CA GLN A 82 3.02 9.97 12.94
C GLN A 82 4.54 10.02 13.21
N ARG A 83 5.33 10.27 12.17
CA ARG A 83 6.77 10.52 12.29
C ARG A 83 7.06 11.98 12.63
N GLU A 84 8.02 12.24 13.52
CA GLU A 84 8.42 13.62 13.82
C GLU A 84 9.08 14.32 12.63
N ASP A 85 9.82 13.57 11.82
CA ASP A 85 10.63 14.07 10.71
C ASP A 85 9.91 14.06 9.35
N TYR A 86 8.71 13.48 9.28
CA TYR A 86 7.95 13.38 8.03
C TYR A 86 6.44 13.40 8.28
N LYS A 87 5.78 14.49 7.89
CA LYS A 87 4.31 14.63 7.97
C LYS A 87 3.62 13.76 6.92
N CYS A 88 2.56 13.04 7.30
CA CYS A 88 1.69 12.37 6.33
C CYS A 88 1.10 13.37 5.32
N ILE A 89 0.95 12.91 4.08
CA ILE A 89 0.19 13.61 3.06
C ILE A 89 -1.26 13.15 3.13
N HIS A 90 -2.18 14.10 3.21
CA HIS A 90 -3.62 13.84 3.11
C HIS A 90 -4.12 14.17 1.71
N SER A 91 -4.90 13.26 1.12
CA SER A 91 -5.80 13.60 0.02
C SER A 91 -7.01 14.32 0.58
N ASP A 92 -7.06 15.63 0.37
CA ASP A 92 -8.24 16.42 0.66
C ASP A 92 -9.00 16.72 -0.63
N ALA A 93 -10.28 17.03 -0.49
CA ALA A 93 -11.12 17.47 -1.59
C ALA A 93 -12.29 18.29 -1.08
N GLU A 94 -12.85 19.14 -1.95
CA GLU A 94 -14.09 19.84 -1.65
C GLU A 94 -15.25 18.85 -1.72
N TYR A 95 -15.92 18.65 -0.58
CA TYR A 95 -17.01 17.69 -0.43
C TYR A 95 -18.38 18.34 -0.67
N TYR A 96 -19.23 17.64 -1.41
CA TYR A 96 -20.59 18.07 -1.72
C TYR A 96 -21.58 16.95 -1.46
N SER A 97 -22.71 17.31 -0.83
CA SER A 97 -23.87 16.44 -0.68
C SER A 97 -24.99 16.91 -1.60
N GLY A 98 -25.64 15.95 -2.27
CA GLY A 98 -26.89 16.23 -2.95
C GLY A 98 -28.02 16.59 -1.98
N PRO A 99 -29.17 17.07 -2.50
CA PRO A 99 -30.38 17.20 -1.71
C PRO A 99 -30.74 15.87 -1.03
N HIS A 100 -31.33 15.92 0.17
CA HIS A 100 -31.73 14.72 0.90
C HIS A 100 -32.73 13.88 0.09
N MET A 101 -32.41 12.61 -0.11
CA MET A 101 -33.21 11.65 -0.88
C MET A 101 -33.34 10.32 -0.13
N LYS A 102 -34.46 9.62 -0.32
CA LYS A 102 -34.71 8.25 0.17
C LYS A 102 -34.84 7.28 -1.01
N PRO A 103 -34.26 6.06 -0.95
CA PRO A 103 -33.52 5.49 0.18
C PRO A 103 -32.04 5.89 0.24
N PHE A 104 -31.49 6.53 -0.80
CA PHE A 104 -30.09 6.92 -0.87
C PHE A 104 -29.96 8.41 -1.17
N THR A 105 -29.00 9.07 -0.51
CA THR A 105 -28.49 10.40 -0.86
C THR A 105 -27.12 10.22 -1.51
N PHE A 106 -26.82 11.00 -2.54
CA PHE A 106 -25.52 10.92 -3.22
C PHE A 106 -24.56 11.99 -2.68
N HIS A 107 -23.27 11.64 -2.69
CA HIS A 107 -22.18 12.50 -2.26
C HIS A 107 -21.09 12.46 -3.33
N TYR A 108 -20.41 13.58 -3.56
CA TYR A 108 -19.30 13.65 -4.50
C TYR A 108 -18.27 14.67 -4.05
N THR A 109 -17.07 14.58 -4.62
CA THR A 109 -15.97 15.51 -4.34
C THR A 109 -15.50 16.19 -5.62
N ARG A 110 -14.94 17.39 -5.48
CA ARG A 110 -14.22 18.09 -6.55
C ARG A 110 -12.90 18.64 -6.02
N ASN A 111 -12.03 19.04 -6.95
CA ASN A 111 -10.78 19.73 -6.65
C ASN A 111 -9.96 18.98 -5.59
N SER A 112 -9.48 17.78 -5.91
CA SER A 112 -8.59 17.06 -5.01
C SER A 112 -7.23 17.76 -4.89
N PHE A 113 -6.71 17.87 -3.68
CA PHE A 113 -5.41 18.45 -3.37
C PHE A 113 -4.72 17.68 -2.24
N TRP A 114 -3.45 18.00 -2.02
CA TRP A 114 -2.61 17.32 -1.05
C TRP A 114 -2.23 18.29 0.08
N THR A 115 -2.52 17.95 1.34
CA THR A 115 -2.11 18.73 2.50
C THR A 115 -1.17 17.96 3.42
N LYS A 116 -0.44 18.70 4.27
CA LYS A 116 0.48 18.16 5.28
C LYS A 116 0.13 18.63 6.69
N ASP A 117 -0.96 19.38 6.85
CA ASP A 117 -1.16 20.21 8.04
C ASP A 117 -1.60 19.39 9.25
N ILE A 118 -2.44 18.38 9.00
CA ILE A 118 -2.94 17.46 10.00
C ILE A 118 -1.88 16.40 10.35
N GLY A 119 -1.20 15.75 9.40
CA GLY A 119 -0.36 14.57 9.72
C GLY A 119 -1.22 13.32 9.98
N CYS A 120 -0.66 12.15 10.27
CA CYS A 120 -1.28 10.81 10.28
C CYS A 120 -2.30 10.59 11.42
N TYR A 121 -2.98 11.63 11.91
CA TYR A 121 -4.06 11.45 12.88
C TYR A 121 -5.23 10.74 12.20
N GLN A 122 -5.67 9.65 12.81
CA GLN A 122 -6.89 8.91 12.49
C GLN A 122 -8.03 9.38 13.40
#